data_AF-A0A7J9SRZ4-F1
#
_entry.id   AF-A0A7J9SRZ4-F1
#
_cell.length_a   1.000
_cell.length_b   1.000
_cell.length_c   1.000
_cell.angle_alpha   90.00
_cell.angle_beta   90.00
_cell.angle_gamma   90.00
#
_symmetry.space_group_name_H-M   'P 1'
#
loop_
_entity.id
_entity.type
_entity.pdbx_description
1 polymer ?
#
loop_
_entity_poly.entity_id
_entity_poly.type
_entity_poly.pdbx_seq_one_letter_code
_entity_poly.pdbx_strand_id
1 'polypeptide(L)'
;MTYCTVESDLASSGIDCYLLATDTDGLGVETAVADGQMTGQKVSDEFKMVGFDFGEMTGHNTVILPGLAVRLQGDMEDASGLKVKIGPPDSGRIPGWMEKNWPLE
;
A
#
# COMPACT_ATOMS: atom_id res chain seq x y z
N MET A 1 9.22 4.95 11.84
CA MET A 1 8.02 4.98 12.71
C MET A 1 6.80 4.45 11.97
N THR A 2 6.44 5.04 10.82
CA THR A 2 5.27 4.65 10.01
C THR A 2 5.16 3.15 9.76
N TYR A 3 6.23 2.51 9.29
CA TYR A 3 6.24 1.05 9.03
C TYR A 3 5.88 0.23 10.28
N CYS A 4 6.59 0.43 11.41
CA CYS A 4 6.38 -0.34 12.62
C CYS A 4 4.95 -0.18 13.18
N THR A 5 4.36 1.01 13.04
CA THR A 5 2.96 1.24 13.45
C THR A 5 2.01 0.41 12.61
N VAL A 6 2.14 0.47 11.28
CA VAL A 6 1.29 -0.30 10.35
C VAL A 6 1.47 -1.81 10.55
N GLU A 7 2.72 -2.27 10.67
CA GLU A 7 3.06 -3.67 10.93
C GLU A 7 2.44 -4.17 12.24
N SER A 8 2.54 -3.39 13.31
CA SER A 8 1.96 -3.74 14.62
C SER A 8 0.44 -3.86 14.56
N ASP A 9 -0.25 -2.94 13.86
CA ASP A 9 -1.71 -2.98 13.68
C ASP A 9 -2.15 -4.20 12.86
N LEU A 10 -1.44 -4.52 11.78
CA LEU A 10 -1.71 -5.69 10.94
C LEU A 10 -1.51 -6.99 11.74
N ALA A 11 -0.37 -7.13 12.42
CA ALA A 11 -0.03 -8.30 13.21
C ALA A 11 -1.01 -8.51 14.38
N SER A 12 -1.35 -7.44 15.10
CA SER A 12 -2.30 -7.50 16.23
C SER A 12 -3.72 -7.87 15.78
N SER A 13 -4.04 -7.64 14.51
CA SER A 13 -5.35 -7.94 13.91
C SER A 13 -5.40 -9.29 13.21
N GLY A 14 -4.30 -10.04 13.21
CA GLY A 14 -4.21 -11.36 12.55
C GLY A 14 -4.33 -11.30 11.04
N ILE A 15 -3.96 -10.17 10.41
CA ILE A 15 -4.03 -9.97 8.96
C ILE A 15 -2.70 -10.42 8.35
N ASP A 16 -2.73 -11.54 7.64
CA ASP A 16 -1.59 -12.03 6.86
C ASP A 16 -1.54 -11.30 5.50
N CYS A 17 -0.48 -10.54 5.26
CA CYS A 17 -0.32 -9.74 4.05
C CYS A 17 1.14 -9.37 3.79
N TYR A 18 1.41 -8.90 2.57
CA TYR A 18 2.67 -8.27 2.21
C TYR A 18 2.59 -6.76 2.45
N LEU A 19 3.64 -6.20 3.07
CA LEU A 19 3.76 -4.77 3.34
C LEU A 19 5.00 -4.23 2.62
N LEU A 20 4.78 -3.35 1.64
CA LEU A 20 5.86 -2.62 0.99
C LEU A 20 6.14 -1.31 1.75
N ALA A 21 7.38 -1.14 2.20
CA ALA A 21 7.87 0.12 2.75
C ALA A 21 8.68 0.86 1.68
N THR A 22 8.06 1.85 1.05
CA THR A 22 8.75 2.71 0.08
C THR A 22 9.79 3.60 0.76
N ASP A 23 10.97 3.70 0.16
CA ASP A 23 12.02 4.60 0.67
C ASP A 23 11.65 6.06 0.40
N THR A 24 11.33 6.81 1.45
CA THR A 24 10.94 8.23 1.42
C THR A 24 11.92 9.12 2.19
N ASP A 25 13.16 8.67 2.40
CA ASP A 25 14.15 9.32 3.27
C ASP A 25 13.65 9.51 4.71
N GLY A 26 12.76 8.62 5.16
CA GLY A 26 12.18 8.62 6.50
C GLY A 26 11.00 9.57 6.71
N LEU A 27 10.44 10.16 5.65
CA LEU A 27 9.24 11.00 5.74
C LEU A 27 7.96 10.19 5.98
N GLY A 28 6.99 10.82 6.65
CA GLY A 28 5.62 10.29 6.75
C GLY A 28 4.90 10.31 5.41
N VAL A 29 3.85 9.47 5.26
CA VAL A 29 3.15 9.26 3.98
C VAL A 29 2.66 10.57 3.36
N GLU A 30 1.93 11.39 4.12
CA GLU A 30 1.36 12.64 3.60
C GLU A 30 2.46 13.61 3.13
N THR A 31 3.55 13.72 3.89
CA THR A 31 4.68 14.58 3.53
C THR A 31 5.44 14.06 2.31
N ALA A 32 5.70 12.75 2.24
CA ALA A 32 6.39 12.12 1.12
C ALA A 32 5.60 12.25 -0.20
N VAL A 33 4.27 12.17 -0.13
CA VAL A 33 3.39 12.42 -1.28
C VAL A 33 3.44 13.90 -1.68
N ALA A 34 3.41 14.82 -0.71
CA ALA A 34 3.45 16.26 -0.98
C ALA A 34 4.79 16.73 -1.56
N ASP A 35 5.90 16.14 -1.11
CA ASP A 35 7.26 16.46 -1.58
C ASP A 35 7.64 15.74 -2.89
N GLY A 36 6.77 14.82 -3.37
CA GLY A 36 7.00 14.05 -4.59
C GLY A 36 7.99 12.89 -4.44
N GLN A 37 8.41 12.59 -3.21
CA GLN A 37 9.25 11.42 -2.91
C GLN A 37 8.49 10.09 -2.96
N MET A 38 7.16 10.12 -2.85
CA MET A 38 6.30 8.96 -3.05
C MET A 38 5.34 9.22 -4.22
N THR A 39 5.53 8.50 -5.33
CA THR A 39 4.71 8.57 -6.55
C THR A 39 4.22 7.18 -6.96
N GLY A 40 3.14 7.09 -7.75
CA GLY A 40 2.63 5.81 -8.23
C GLY A 40 3.67 5.05 -9.04
N GLN A 41 4.40 5.76 -9.90
CA GLN A 41 5.55 5.25 -10.65
C GLN A 41 6.64 4.68 -9.73
N LYS A 42 7.07 5.42 -8.71
CA LYS A 42 8.14 4.97 -7.80
C LYS A 42 7.75 3.70 -7.06
N VAL A 43 6.54 3.66 -6.51
CA VAL A 43 6.02 2.47 -5.82
C VAL A 43 5.96 1.27 -6.78
N SER A 44 5.52 1.50 -8.03
CA SER A 44 5.48 0.49 -9.07
C SER A 44 6.86 -0.04 -9.46
N ASP A 45 7.85 0.84 -9.54
CA ASP A 45 9.24 0.47 -9.83
C ASP A 45 9.89 -0.25 -8.65
N GLU A 46 9.57 0.12 -7.41
CA GLU A 46 10.04 -0.60 -6.21
C GLU A 46 9.55 -2.05 -6.18
N PHE A 47 8.28 -2.32 -6.53
CA PHE A 47 7.78 -3.69 -6.66
C PHE A 47 8.62 -4.52 -7.65
N LYS A 48 8.99 -3.92 -8.79
CA LYS A 48 9.84 -4.57 -9.80
C LYS A 48 11.26 -4.77 -9.27
N MET A 49 11.82 -3.79 -8.56
CA MET A 49 13.16 -3.86 -7.98
C MET A 49 13.30 -4.97 -6.95
N VAL A 50 12.28 -5.18 -6.11
CA VAL A 50 12.28 -6.28 -5.13
C VAL A 50 11.89 -7.63 -5.73
N GLY A 51 11.55 -7.67 -7.03
CA GLY A 51 11.15 -8.89 -7.73
C GLY A 51 9.84 -9.48 -7.24
N PHE A 52 8.90 -8.64 -6.76
CA PHE A 52 7.61 -9.11 -6.25
C PHE A 52 6.66 -9.43 -7.40
N ASP A 53 6.39 -10.71 -7.63
CA ASP A 53 5.39 -11.15 -8.60
C ASP A 53 4.00 -11.24 -7.96
N PHE A 54 3.10 -10.34 -8.34
CA PHE A 54 1.76 -10.28 -7.76
C PHE A 54 0.91 -11.52 -8.08
N GLY A 55 1.14 -12.14 -9.25
CA GLY A 55 0.38 -13.31 -9.68
C GLY A 55 0.72 -14.52 -8.83
N GLU A 56 2.02 -14.79 -8.62
CA GLU A 56 2.50 -15.89 -7.79
C GLU A 56 2.26 -15.66 -6.30
N MET A 57 2.45 -14.42 -5.81
CA MET A 57 2.43 -14.14 -4.37
C MET A 57 1.01 -13.92 -3.81
N THR A 58 0.07 -13.39 -4.61
CA THR A 58 -1.25 -12.97 -4.11
C THR A 58 -2.43 -13.60 -4.82
N GLY A 59 -2.28 -14.00 -6.09
CA GLY A 59 -3.36 -14.54 -6.92
C GLY A 59 -4.47 -13.54 -7.30
N HIS A 60 -4.45 -12.30 -6.80
CA HIS A 60 -5.50 -11.30 -7.01
C HIS A 60 -5.03 -9.97 -7.61
N ASN A 61 -3.71 -9.75 -7.75
CA ASN A 61 -3.12 -8.56 -8.39
C ASN A 61 -3.71 -7.23 -7.89
N THR A 62 -3.88 -7.13 -6.57
CA THR A 62 -4.50 -5.97 -5.92
C THR A 62 -3.57 -5.43 -4.85
N VAL A 63 -3.44 -4.12 -4.81
CA VAL A 63 -2.63 -3.38 -3.83
C VAL A 63 -3.50 -2.39 -3.08
N ILE A 64 -3.20 -2.19 -1.80
CA ILE A 64 -3.92 -1.24 -0.95
C ILE A 64 -3.01 -0.05 -0.70
N LEU A 65 -3.43 1.13 -1.16
CA LEU A 65 -2.76 2.40 -0.83
C LEU A 65 -3.35 2.98 0.47
N PRO A 66 -2.52 3.61 1.32
CA PRO A 66 -3.05 4.35 2.46
C PRO A 66 -3.91 5.52 1.99
N GLY A 67 -4.95 5.87 2.75
CA GLY A 67 -5.89 6.95 2.36
C GLY A 67 -5.22 8.31 2.15
N LEU A 68 -4.09 8.55 2.83
CA LEU A 68 -3.26 9.76 2.66
C LEU A 68 -2.55 9.83 1.29
N ALA A 69 -2.41 8.69 0.60
CA ALA A 69 -1.80 8.58 -0.72
C ALA A 69 -2.82 8.36 -1.85
N VAL A 70 -4.11 8.62 -1.61
CA VAL A 70 -5.19 8.44 -2.61
C VAL A 70 -4.91 9.14 -3.94
N ARG A 71 -4.17 10.25 -3.92
CA ARG A 71 -3.79 11.00 -5.12
C ARG A 71 -2.91 10.20 -6.09
N LEU A 72 -2.22 9.17 -5.61
CA LEU A 72 -1.33 8.33 -6.41
C LEU A 72 -2.07 7.23 -7.17
N GLN A 73 -3.34 6.99 -6.85
CA GLN A 73 -4.11 5.86 -7.38
C GLN A 73 -4.04 5.75 -8.90
N GLY A 74 -4.43 6.81 -9.62
CA GLY A 74 -4.50 6.76 -11.08
C GLY A 74 -3.14 6.52 -11.74
N ASP A 75 -2.09 7.17 -11.24
CA ASP A 75 -0.72 7.00 -11.73
C ASP A 75 -0.20 5.58 -11.47
N MET A 76 -0.52 5.02 -10.30
CA MET A 76 -0.12 3.67 -9.93
C MET A 76 -0.87 2.60 -10.75
N GLU A 77 -2.18 2.77 -10.97
CA GLU A 77 -2.98 1.86 -11.80
C GLU A 77 -2.45 1.83 -13.25
N ASP A 78 -2.10 2.99 -13.81
CA ASP A 78 -1.52 3.09 -15.17
C ASP A 78 -0.12 2.46 -15.25
N ALA A 79 0.75 2.75 -14.27
CA ALA A 79 2.14 2.30 -14.26
C ALA A 79 2.31 0.80 -13.96
N SER A 80 1.45 0.24 -13.11
CA SER A 80 1.56 -1.16 -12.64
C SER A 80 0.58 -2.12 -13.31
N GLY A 81 -0.55 -1.63 -13.82
CA GLY A 81 -1.66 -2.46 -14.29
C GLY A 81 -2.37 -3.26 -13.18
N LEU A 82 -2.08 -2.96 -11.91
CA LEU A 82 -2.68 -3.60 -10.74
C LEU A 82 -3.99 -2.92 -10.38
N LYS A 83 -4.88 -3.65 -9.70
CA LYS A 83 -6.05 -3.05 -9.06
C LYS A 83 -5.59 -2.31 -7.81
N VAL A 84 -5.85 -1.01 -7.72
CA VAL A 84 -5.51 -0.22 -6.53
C VAL A 84 -6.77 0.04 -5.71
N LYS A 85 -6.74 -0.34 -4.43
CA LYS A 85 -7.78 0.00 -3.45
C LYS A 85 -7.27 1.04 -2.46
N ILE A 86 -8.17 1.89 -1.99
CA ILE A 86 -7.86 2.94 -1.02
C ILE A 86 -8.25 2.47 0.37
N GLY A 87 -7.23 2.24 1.20
CA GLY A 87 -7.36 1.95 2.61
C GLY A 87 -7.68 3.19 3.44
N PRO A 88 -7.83 3.03 4.75
CA PRO A 88 -8.04 4.15 5.66
C PRO A 88 -6.81 5.07 5.73
N PRO A 89 -6.97 6.33 6.17
CA PRO A 89 -5.85 7.23 6.44
C PRO A 89 -5.05 6.85 7.70
N ASP A 90 -5.62 5.99 8.55
CA ASP A 90 -5.03 5.55 9.82
C ASP A 90 -4.99 4.01 9.88
N SER A 91 -3.85 3.45 10.27
CA SER A 91 -3.61 2.00 10.22
C SER A 91 -4.46 1.20 11.19
N GLY A 92 -4.85 1.78 12.34
CA GLY A 92 -5.72 1.11 13.32
C GLY A 92 -7.13 0.83 12.78
N ARG A 93 -7.50 1.41 11.64
CA ARG A 93 -8.79 1.17 10.96
C ARG A 93 -8.71 0.12 9.85
N ILE A 94 -7.52 -0.40 9.53
CA ILE A 94 -7.35 -1.44 8.51
C ILE A 94 -8.23 -2.67 8.78
N PRO A 95 -8.37 -3.17 10.03
CA PRO A 95 -9.14 -4.40 10.28
C PRO A 95 -10.61 -4.24 9.88
N GLY A 96 -11.27 -3.18 10.35
CA GLY A 96 -12.65 -2.89 10.00
C GLY A 96 -12.85 -2.49 8.54
N TRP A 97 -11.81 -2.02 7.86
CA TRP A 97 -11.84 -1.80 6.41
C TRP A 97 -11.75 -3.13 5.66
N MET A 98 -10.87 -4.04 6.07
CA MET A 98 -10.71 -5.37 5.45
C MET A 98 -12.00 -6.18 5.55
N GLU A 99 -12.69 -6.19 6.69
CA GLU A 99 -13.97 -6.90 6.86
C GLU A 99 -15.06 -6.46 5.86
N LYS A 100 -15.00 -5.21 5.37
CA LYS A 100 -16.01 -4.64 4.47
C LYS A 100 -15.60 -4.66 3.00
N ASN A 101 -14.30 -4.69 2.73
CA ASN A 101 -13.74 -4.50 1.39
C ASN A 101 -12.96 -5.73 0.88
N TRP A 102 -12.91 -6.80 1.67
CA TRP A 102 -12.18 -8.03 1.40
C TRP A 102 -12.99 -9.27 1.84
N PRO A 103 -12.98 -10.40 1.10
CA PRO A 103 -12.23 -10.69 -0.14
C PRO A 103 -12.74 -9.91 -1.36
N LEU A 104 -11.91 -9.84 -2.40
CA LEU A 104 -12.29 -9.25 -3.68
C LEU A 104 -13.42 -10.10 -4.28
N GLU A 105 -14.59 -9.49 -4.50
CA GLU A 105 -15.68 -10.10 -5.29
C GLU A 105 -15.22 -10.46 -6.71
#